data_AF-A0A6G0MVN6-F1
#
_entry.id   AF-A0A6G0MVN6-F1
#
_cell.length_a   1.000
_cell.length_b   1.000
_cell.length_c   1.000
_cell.angle_alpha   90.00
_cell.angle_beta   90.00
_cell.angle_gamma   90.00
#
_symmetry.space_group_name_H-M   'P 1'
#
loop_
_entity.id
_entity.type
_entity.pdbx_description
1 polymer ?
#
loop_
_entity_poly.entity_id
_entity_poly.type
_entity_poly.pdbx_seq_one_letter_code
_entity_poly.pdbx_strand_id
1 'polypeptide(L)'
;MQRHDTGNGRFPVSSYAAYLFANQCDEETISQLGARLNASNNPSVDGHLFEWLFLAAVRKRAVKLFCDRGIEEVLPQANVLRFDPKKRFRVLRDGKIGGDRSWLQPTAWNQGGYDAVYFDKDEGKAIFVQLTRSDKHDFKMRFFSEVLLKLKTAKMEIKQVLIYFVVKPAQYLNFRMGHIDDRDVLQVHDARWTRPEESHVRVRAFEAAPILSFI
;
A
#
# COMPACT_ATOMS: atom_id res chain seq x y z
N MET A 1 0.12 33.90 -41.28
CA MET A 1 0.32 32.46 -41.59
C MET A 1 0.38 31.73 -40.26
N GLN A 2 -0.63 30.90 -39.98
CA GLN A 2 -0.92 30.31 -38.67
C GLN A 2 0.16 29.32 -38.23
N ARG A 3 0.58 29.41 -36.96
CA ARG A 3 1.27 28.32 -36.27
C ARG A 3 0.22 27.26 -35.92
N HIS A 4 0.36 26.08 -36.52
CA HIS A 4 -0.34 24.89 -36.06
C HIS A 4 0.29 24.46 -34.73
N ASP A 5 -0.29 24.93 -33.63
CA ASP A 5 -0.07 24.35 -32.31
C ASP A 5 -1.05 23.19 -32.16
N THR A 6 -0.59 21.97 -32.45
CA THR A 6 -1.35 20.75 -32.17
C THR A 6 -1.34 20.57 -30.65
N GLY A 7 -2.28 21.24 -29.98
CA GLY A 7 -2.43 21.31 -28.54
C GLY A 7 -2.73 19.97 -27.88
N ASN A 8 -1.72 19.12 -27.78
CA ASN A 8 -1.69 17.98 -26.86
C ASN A 8 -0.72 18.30 -25.73
N GLY A 9 -0.94 19.46 -25.10
CA GLY A 9 -0.21 19.86 -23.91
C GLY A 9 -0.46 18.84 -22.80
N ARG A 10 0.56 18.03 -22.49
CA ARG A 10 0.54 17.20 -21.29
C ARG A 10 0.76 18.12 -20.11
N PHE A 11 -0.30 18.40 -19.36
CA PHE A 11 -0.20 19.19 -18.14
C PHE A 11 0.21 18.28 -16.99
N PRO A 12 1.45 18.38 -16.48
CA PRO A 12 1.87 17.56 -15.35
C PRO A 12 1.02 17.91 -14.13
N VAL A 13 0.39 16.90 -13.54
CA VAL A 13 -0.31 17.03 -12.26
C VAL A 13 0.69 16.80 -11.14
N SER A 14 0.73 17.70 -10.16
CA SER A 14 1.63 17.50 -9.01
C SER A 14 1.20 16.28 -8.19
N SER A 15 2.17 15.56 -7.62
CA SER A 15 1.90 14.42 -6.73
C SER A 15 1.05 14.79 -5.52
N TYR A 16 1.14 16.05 -5.08
CA TYR A 16 0.29 16.59 -4.03
C TYR A 16 -1.17 16.74 -4.46
N ALA A 17 -1.44 17.31 -5.64
CA ALA A 17 -2.80 17.42 -6.17
C ALA A 17 -3.42 16.05 -6.45
N ALA A 18 -2.63 15.13 -7.01
CA ALA A 18 -3.03 13.76 -7.30
C ALA A 18 -3.41 13.01 -6.01
N TYR A 19 -2.65 13.21 -4.93
CA TYR A 19 -2.99 12.71 -3.61
C TYR A 19 -4.27 13.33 -3.03
N LEU A 20 -4.43 14.65 -3.12
CA LEU A 20 -5.63 15.31 -2.60
C LEU A 20 -6.87 14.75 -3.29
N PHE A 21 -6.80 14.56 -4.61
CA PHE A 21 -7.84 13.88 -5.37
C PHE A 21 -8.11 12.47 -4.81
N ALA A 22 -7.09 11.62 -4.72
CA ALA A 22 -7.22 10.26 -4.20
C ALA A 22 -7.82 10.19 -2.77
N ASN A 23 -7.45 11.16 -1.92
CA ASN A 23 -7.92 11.24 -0.55
C ASN A 23 -9.33 11.84 -0.44
N GLN A 24 -9.79 12.64 -1.38
CA GLN A 24 -11.14 13.22 -1.32
C GLN A 24 -12.16 12.38 -2.07
N CYS A 25 -11.74 11.68 -3.11
CA CYS A 25 -12.58 10.83 -3.93
C CYS A 25 -12.84 9.46 -3.27
N ASP A 26 -13.93 8.84 -3.69
CA ASP A 26 -14.29 7.47 -3.36
C ASP A 26 -13.81 6.48 -4.43
N GLU A 27 -13.98 5.18 -4.16
CA GLU A 27 -13.62 4.10 -5.08
C GLU A 27 -14.29 4.28 -6.44
N GLU A 28 -15.55 4.74 -6.48
CA GLU A 28 -16.31 4.93 -7.72
C GLU A 28 -15.70 6.03 -8.59
N THR A 29 -15.47 7.22 -8.04
CA THR A 29 -14.89 8.36 -8.77
C THR A 29 -13.51 8.02 -9.32
N ILE A 30 -12.68 7.32 -8.53
CA ILE A 30 -11.35 6.89 -8.97
C ILE A 30 -11.46 5.82 -10.06
N SER A 31 -12.42 4.90 -9.97
CA SER A 31 -12.66 3.88 -11.00
C SER A 31 -13.14 4.49 -12.31
N GLN A 32 -14.04 5.48 -12.26
CA GLN A 32 -14.47 6.22 -13.44
C GLN A 32 -13.32 7.00 -14.09
N LEU A 33 -12.46 7.63 -13.27
CA LEU A 33 -11.24 8.27 -13.77
C LEU A 33 -10.33 7.25 -14.45
N GLY A 34 -10.13 6.09 -13.82
CA GLY A 34 -9.32 5.01 -14.37
C GLY A 34 -9.86 4.49 -15.70
N ALA A 35 -11.18 4.31 -15.83
CA ALA A 35 -11.80 3.92 -17.10
C ALA A 35 -11.54 4.93 -18.23
N ARG A 36 -11.52 6.23 -17.91
CA ARG A 36 -11.21 7.30 -18.89
C ARG A 36 -9.72 7.39 -19.21
N LEU A 37 -8.85 7.19 -18.22
CA LEU A 37 -7.40 7.30 -18.40
C LEU A 37 -6.75 6.04 -18.96
N ASN A 38 -7.34 4.86 -18.79
CA ASN A 38 -6.80 3.59 -19.29
C ASN A 38 -6.69 3.53 -20.81
N ALA A 39 -7.38 4.41 -21.55
CA ALA A 39 -7.14 4.62 -22.97
C ALA A 39 -5.69 5.03 -23.30
N SER A 40 -4.94 5.57 -22.33
CA SER A 40 -3.55 6.01 -22.51
C SER A 40 -2.50 4.89 -22.40
N ASN A 41 -2.88 3.68 -21.97
CA ASN A 41 -2.02 2.51 -21.73
C ASN A 41 -0.69 2.84 -21.00
N ASN A 42 -0.71 3.82 -20.09
CA ASN A 42 0.47 4.28 -19.37
C ASN A 42 0.65 3.50 -18.06
N PRO A 43 1.72 2.69 -17.90
CA PRO A 43 1.93 1.90 -16.70
C PRO A 43 2.09 2.71 -15.40
N SER A 44 2.62 3.93 -15.48
CA SER A 44 2.77 4.78 -14.30
C SER A 44 1.41 5.28 -13.79
N VAL A 45 0.51 5.64 -14.71
CA VAL A 45 -0.84 6.10 -14.37
C VAL A 45 -1.63 4.96 -13.75
N ASP A 46 -1.59 3.77 -14.36
CA ASP A 46 -2.30 2.60 -13.84
C ASP A 46 -1.75 2.12 -12.47
N GLY A 47 -0.45 2.32 -12.21
CA GLY A 47 0.15 2.12 -10.89
C GLY A 47 -0.43 3.04 -9.82
N HIS A 48 -0.47 4.35 -10.09
CA HIS A 48 -1.05 5.32 -9.17
C HIS A 48 -2.56 5.13 -8.97
N LEU A 49 -3.31 4.82 -10.02
CA LEU A 49 -4.74 4.52 -9.90
C LEU A 49 -4.99 3.30 -9.02
N PHE A 50 -4.19 2.25 -9.18
CA PHE A 50 -4.29 1.07 -8.33
C PHE A 50 -4.01 1.39 -6.85
N GLU A 51 -2.99 2.21 -6.58
CA GLU A 51 -2.70 2.72 -5.24
C GLU A 51 -3.85 3.53 -4.66
N TRP A 52 -4.42 4.45 -5.44
CA TRP A 52 -5.52 5.29 -4.98
C TRP A 52 -6.78 4.48 -4.71
N LEU A 53 -7.12 3.51 -5.56
CA LEU A 53 -8.26 2.61 -5.36
C LEU A 53 -8.11 1.82 -4.07
N PHE A 54 -6.93 1.23 -3.85
CA PHE A 54 -6.67 0.45 -2.65
C PHE A 54 -6.79 1.30 -1.37
N LEU A 55 -6.16 2.48 -1.35
CA LEU A 55 -6.19 3.38 -0.19
C LEU A 55 -7.60 3.94 0.07
N ALA A 56 -8.36 4.25 -0.98
CA ALA A 56 -9.76 4.64 -0.84
C ALA A 56 -10.61 3.50 -0.25
N ALA A 57 -10.35 2.26 -0.68
CA ALA A 57 -11.08 1.08 -0.23
C ALA A 57 -10.86 0.78 1.26
N VAL A 58 -9.60 0.71 1.72
CA VAL A 58 -9.30 0.42 3.15
C VAL A 58 -9.84 1.49 4.11
N ARG A 59 -10.14 2.69 3.60
CA ARG A 59 -10.80 3.74 4.37
C ARG A 59 -12.31 3.55 4.50
N LYS A 60 -12.95 3.01 3.47
CA LYS A 60 -14.42 2.92 3.37
C LYS A 60 -14.98 1.57 3.79
N ARG A 61 -14.19 0.51 3.67
CA ARG A 61 -14.61 -0.87 3.98
C ARG A 61 -13.45 -1.73 4.44
N ALA A 62 -13.79 -2.85 5.06
CA ALA A 62 -12.84 -3.92 5.29
C ALA A 62 -12.49 -4.56 3.93
N VAL A 63 -11.24 -4.45 3.50
CA VAL A 63 -10.82 -4.88 2.16
C VAL A 63 -10.55 -6.37 2.18
N LYS A 64 -11.27 -7.10 1.33
CA LYS A 64 -11.05 -8.52 1.07
C LYS A 64 -9.93 -8.67 0.04
N LEU A 65 -8.94 -9.46 0.38
CA LEU A 65 -7.83 -9.85 -0.46
C LEU A 65 -7.99 -11.32 -0.87
N PHE A 66 -7.98 -11.57 -2.16
CA PHE A 66 -8.23 -12.90 -2.73
C PHE A 66 -6.95 -13.72 -2.88
N CYS A 67 -7.09 -15.03 -2.75
CA CYS A 67 -6.08 -16.02 -3.11
C CYS A 67 -6.72 -17.23 -3.82
N ASP A 68 -5.90 -18.05 -4.49
CA ASP A 68 -6.36 -19.19 -5.30
C ASP A 68 -7.14 -20.27 -4.52
N ARG A 69 -7.19 -20.19 -3.18
CA ARG A 69 -7.82 -21.19 -2.31
C ARG A 69 -9.18 -20.78 -1.74
N GLY A 70 -9.75 -19.66 -2.21
CA GLY A 70 -11.00 -19.12 -1.67
C GLY A 70 -10.90 -18.60 -0.23
N ILE A 71 -9.69 -18.55 0.34
CA ILE A 71 -9.45 -17.90 1.63
C ILE A 71 -9.38 -16.40 1.37
N GLU A 72 -10.39 -15.69 1.85
CA GLU A 72 -10.40 -14.24 1.89
C GLU A 72 -9.61 -13.76 3.12
N GLU A 73 -8.58 -12.97 2.89
CA GLU A 73 -7.93 -12.23 3.98
C GLU A 73 -8.51 -10.83 4.05
N VAL A 74 -8.97 -10.43 5.23
CA VAL A 74 -9.65 -9.16 5.42
C VAL A 74 -8.69 -8.17 6.10
N LEU A 75 -8.40 -7.08 5.40
CA LEU A 75 -7.65 -5.96 5.93
C LEU A 75 -8.56 -5.02 6.75
N PRO A 76 -8.06 -4.43 7.86
CA PRO A 76 -8.85 -3.51 8.67
C PRO A 76 -9.37 -2.31 7.90
N GLN A 77 -10.64 -1.95 8.11
CA GLN A 77 -11.15 -0.65 7.73
C GLN A 77 -10.61 0.41 8.70
N ALA A 78 -9.86 1.39 8.20
CA ALA A 78 -9.34 2.46 9.05
C ALA A 78 -9.00 3.73 8.26
N ASN A 79 -8.86 4.85 8.98
CA ASN A 79 -8.39 6.09 8.37
C ASN A 79 -7.01 5.92 7.72
N VAL A 80 -6.78 6.64 6.62
CA VAL A 80 -5.47 6.73 5.96
C VAL A 80 -4.85 8.06 6.32
N LEU A 81 -3.68 8.04 6.93
CA LEU A 81 -2.91 9.22 7.32
C LEU A 81 -1.58 9.22 6.58
N ARG A 82 -1.06 10.41 6.30
CA ARG A 82 0.31 10.54 5.79
C ARG A 82 1.31 10.53 6.93
N PHE A 83 2.45 9.89 6.70
CA PHE A 83 3.59 9.97 7.61
C PHE A 83 4.91 10.02 6.85
N ASP A 84 5.93 10.53 7.51
CA ASP A 84 7.30 10.50 7.01
C ASP A 84 8.04 9.34 7.70
N PRO A 85 8.37 8.25 6.98
CA PRO A 85 9.05 7.10 7.57
C PRO A 85 10.41 7.43 8.19
N LYS A 86 11.04 8.56 7.85
CA LYS A 86 12.29 9.02 8.46
C LYS A 86 12.08 9.65 9.83
N LYS A 87 10.86 10.08 10.17
CA LYS A 87 10.54 10.70 11.46
C LYS A 87 10.11 9.64 12.48
N ARG A 88 10.33 9.93 13.76
CA ARG A 88 9.82 9.11 14.87
C ARG A 88 8.30 9.27 14.96
N PHE A 89 7.62 8.24 15.45
CA PHE A 89 6.21 8.34 15.80
C PHE A 89 6.01 9.32 16.95
N ARG A 90 4.98 10.17 16.84
CA ARG A 90 4.55 11.04 17.95
C ARG A 90 3.90 10.17 19.02
N VAL A 91 4.38 10.25 20.25
CA VAL A 91 3.74 9.62 21.41
C VAL A 91 3.05 10.70 22.24
N LEU A 92 1.75 10.52 22.50
CA LEU A 92 0.95 11.42 23.32
C LEU A 92 1.20 11.17 24.82
N ARG A 93 0.73 12.09 25.68
CA ARG A 93 0.96 12.01 27.13
C ARG A 93 0.34 10.77 27.79
N ASP A 94 -0.73 10.25 27.20
CA ASP A 94 -1.41 9.01 27.59
C ASP A 94 -0.71 7.73 27.05
N GLY A 95 0.45 7.89 26.39
CA GLY A 95 1.19 6.78 25.78
C GLY A 95 0.63 6.32 24.42
N LYS A 96 -0.39 6.98 23.88
CA LYS A 96 -0.93 6.65 22.55
C LYS A 96 0.06 7.05 21.45
N ILE A 97 0.28 6.15 20.50
CA ILE A 97 1.14 6.40 19.35
C ILE A 97 0.28 7.04 18.25
N GLY A 98 0.74 8.14 17.68
CA GLY A 98 0.06 8.78 16.54
C GLY A 98 -0.04 7.81 15.37
N GLY A 99 -1.26 7.60 14.86
CA GLY A 99 -1.52 6.64 13.80
C GLY A 99 -1.93 5.25 14.27
N ASP A 100 -2.03 5.01 15.58
CA ASP A 100 -2.54 3.75 16.13
C ASP A 100 -3.94 3.43 15.58
N ARG A 101 -4.12 2.17 15.15
CA ARG A 101 -5.29 1.67 14.42
C ARG A 101 -5.64 2.47 13.16
N SER A 102 -4.65 3.03 12.48
CA SER A 102 -4.80 3.73 11.20
C SER A 102 -3.83 3.19 10.15
N TRP A 103 -4.19 3.30 8.88
CA TRP A 103 -3.29 3.11 7.76
C TRP A 103 -2.40 4.33 7.60
N LEU A 104 -1.11 4.11 7.40
CA LEU A 104 -0.12 5.16 7.22
C LEU A 104 0.53 5.03 5.83
N GLN A 105 0.32 6.04 5.00
CA GLN A 105 0.92 6.16 3.68
C GLN A 105 2.21 7.00 3.76
N PRO A 106 3.36 6.49 3.30
CA PRO A 106 4.59 7.28 3.21
C PRO A 106 4.40 8.55 2.36
N THR A 107 4.95 9.68 2.81
CA THR A 107 4.91 10.94 2.05
C THR A 107 5.84 10.97 0.85
N ALA A 108 6.89 10.13 0.84
CA ALA A 108 7.91 10.11 -0.19
C ALA A 108 7.90 8.77 -0.95
N TRP A 109 7.83 8.85 -2.28
CA TRP A 109 7.77 7.71 -3.20
C TRP A 109 9.03 6.82 -3.19
N ASN A 110 10.16 7.32 -2.68
CA ASN A 110 11.46 6.65 -2.73
C ASN A 110 11.89 6.03 -1.38
N GLN A 111 10.95 5.74 -0.48
CA GLN A 111 11.26 5.17 0.85
C GLN A 111 10.93 3.67 1.00
N GLY A 112 10.71 2.96 -0.11
CA GLY A 112 11.57 1.82 -0.44
C GLY A 112 11.08 0.39 -0.20
N GLY A 113 9.87 0.15 0.33
CA GLY A 113 9.40 -1.24 0.44
C GLY A 113 7.90 -1.44 0.59
N TYR A 114 7.11 -0.41 0.88
CA TYR A 114 5.68 -0.55 1.11
C TYR A 114 4.96 0.76 0.76
N ASP A 115 3.69 0.67 0.43
CA ASP A 115 2.82 1.79 0.08
C ASP A 115 1.89 2.18 1.23
N ALA A 116 1.62 1.24 2.15
CA ALA A 116 0.88 1.51 3.38
C ALA A 116 1.34 0.61 4.53
N VAL A 117 1.24 1.13 5.76
CA VAL A 117 1.42 0.35 7.00
C VAL A 117 0.27 0.63 7.96
N TYR A 118 -0.38 -0.43 8.45
CA TYR A 118 -1.32 -0.37 9.56
C TYR A 118 -0.65 -0.95 10.81
N PHE A 119 -0.95 -0.41 11.97
CA PHE A 119 -0.57 -1.06 13.22
C PHE A 119 -1.64 -0.90 14.30
N ASP A 120 -1.71 -1.91 15.17
CA ASP A 120 -2.53 -1.91 16.37
C ASP A 120 -1.62 -2.16 17.57
N LYS A 121 -1.47 -1.14 18.41
CA LYS A 121 -0.57 -1.18 19.57
C LYS A 121 -1.02 -2.24 20.60
N ASP A 122 -2.33 -2.40 20.81
CA ASP A 122 -2.86 -3.30 21.83
C ASP A 122 -2.69 -4.77 21.40
N GLU A 123 -2.90 -5.06 20.12
CA GLU A 123 -2.65 -6.39 19.54
C GLU A 123 -1.15 -6.65 19.31
N GLY A 124 -0.31 -5.61 19.30
CA GLY A 124 1.10 -5.72 18.91
C GLY A 124 1.28 -6.12 17.43
N LYS A 125 0.33 -5.74 16.58
CA LYS A 125 0.25 -6.19 15.18
C LYS A 125 0.65 -5.06 14.24
N ALA A 126 1.50 -5.36 13.26
CA ALA A 126 1.86 -4.48 12.15
C ALA A 126 1.58 -5.18 10.82
N ILE A 127 0.87 -4.48 9.92
CA ILE A 127 0.51 -4.96 8.59
C ILE A 127 1.13 -3.99 7.58
N PHE A 128 1.99 -4.49 6.72
CA PHE A 128 2.54 -3.74 5.60
C PHE A 128 1.88 -4.20 4.31
N VAL A 129 1.60 -3.23 3.44
CA VAL A 129 1.07 -3.46 2.11
C VAL A 129 2.02 -2.84 1.11
N GLN A 130 2.44 -3.65 0.15
CA GLN A 130 3.14 -3.22 -1.04
C GLN A 130 2.27 -3.55 -2.25
N LEU A 131 1.88 -2.52 -2.98
CA LEU A 131 1.07 -2.60 -4.18
C LEU A 131 1.99 -2.77 -5.38
N THR A 132 1.73 -3.76 -6.22
CA THR A 132 2.53 -3.95 -7.42
C THR A 132 1.72 -4.39 -8.62
N ARG A 133 2.14 -3.89 -9.78
CA ARG A 133 1.66 -4.29 -11.11
C ARG A 133 2.67 -5.13 -11.87
N SER A 134 3.86 -5.31 -11.29
CA SER A 134 4.92 -6.11 -11.89
C SER A 134 4.72 -7.57 -11.51
N ASP A 135 4.94 -8.47 -12.47
CA ASP A 135 4.97 -9.91 -12.21
C ASP A 135 6.24 -10.32 -11.44
N LYS A 136 7.18 -9.40 -11.24
CA LYS A 136 8.39 -9.63 -10.44
C LYS A 136 8.69 -8.44 -9.55
N HIS A 137 8.92 -8.68 -8.26
CA HIS A 137 9.29 -7.61 -7.34
C HIS A 137 10.38 -8.04 -6.35
N ASP A 138 11.40 -7.20 -6.19
CA ASP A 138 12.44 -7.40 -5.18
C ASP A 138 11.91 -7.04 -3.79
N PHE A 139 12.37 -7.75 -2.77
CA PHE A 139 11.92 -7.56 -1.40
C PHE A 139 13.06 -7.06 -0.52
N LYS A 140 12.94 -5.80 -0.08
CA LYS A 140 13.96 -5.08 0.69
C LYS A 140 13.54 -4.94 2.14
N MET A 141 13.89 -5.91 2.97
CA MET A 141 13.34 -6.03 4.32
C MET A 141 13.73 -4.89 5.26
N ARG A 142 14.86 -4.20 5.02
CA ARG A 142 15.31 -3.08 5.87
C ARG A 142 14.24 -2.00 6.06
N PHE A 143 13.47 -1.67 5.03
CA PHE A 143 12.50 -0.57 5.09
C PHE A 143 11.35 -0.90 6.06
N PHE A 144 10.93 -2.16 6.11
CA PHE A 144 9.94 -2.66 7.07
C PHE A 144 10.52 -2.67 8.49
N SER A 145 11.74 -3.19 8.64
CA SER A 145 12.48 -3.24 9.92
C SER A 145 12.67 -1.85 10.53
N GLU A 146 12.95 -0.84 9.71
CA GLU A 146 13.09 0.55 10.15
C GLU A 146 11.80 1.15 10.73
N VAL A 147 10.62 0.78 10.23
CA VAL A 147 9.34 1.21 10.80
C VAL A 147 9.09 0.47 12.12
N LEU A 148 9.32 -0.83 12.14
CA LEU A 148 9.14 -1.67 13.34
C LEU A 148 10.03 -1.22 14.50
N LEU A 149 11.28 -0.85 14.21
CA LEU A 149 12.19 -0.28 15.22
C LEU A 149 11.65 1.04 15.80
N LYS A 150 11.05 1.89 14.97
CA LYS A 150 10.45 3.15 15.42
C LYS A 150 9.18 2.91 16.25
N LEU A 151 8.36 1.92 15.90
CA LEU A 151 7.22 1.49 16.72
C LEU A 151 7.68 0.95 18.09
N LYS A 152 8.71 0.09 18.13
CA LYS A 152 9.34 -0.38 19.37
C LYS A 152 9.88 0.76 20.21
N THR A 153 10.55 1.74 19.59
CA THR A 153 11.03 2.96 20.27
C THR A 153 9.89 3.77 20.87
N ALA A 154 8.74 3.79 20.20
CA ALA A 154 7.49 4.38 20.68
C ALA A 154 6.74 3.50 21.70
N LYS A 155 7.40 2.47 22.24
CA LYS A 155 6.88 1.54 23.27
C LYS A 155 5.73 0.65 22.82
N MET A 156 5.67 0.33 21.52
CA MET A 156 4.84 -0.76 21.02
C MET A 156 5.59 -2.08 21.15
N GLU A 157 4.97 -3.09 21.77
CA GLU A 157 5.42 -4.47 21.67
C GLU A 157 5.01 -5.03 20.29
N ILE A 158 5.95 -5.60 19.54
CA ILE A 158 5.65 -6.22 18.25
C ILE A 158 5.48 -7.73 18.48
N LYS A 159 4.26 -8.21 18.30
CA LYS A 159 3.86 -9.62 18.38
C LYS A 159 3.65 -10.23 17.01
N GLN A 160 3.27 -9.43 16.01
CA GLN A 160 3.01 -9.91 14.66
C GLN A 160 3.36 -8.93 13.57
N VAL A 161 4.09 -9.42 12.56
CA VAL A 161 4.40 -8.69 11.33
C VAL A 161 3.80 -9.44 10.14
N LEU A 162 2.85 -8.81 9.46
CA LEU A 162 2.25 -9.30 8.21
C LEU A 162 2.72 -8.41 7.05
N ILE A 163 3.16 -9.03 5.96
CA ILE A 163 3.55 -8.32 4.74
C ILE A 163 2.71 -8.86 3.58
N TYR A 164 1.97 -7.96 2.95
CA TYR A 164 1.15 -8.24 1.79
C TYR A 164 1.74 -7.63 0.55
N PHE A 165 1.96 -8.46 -0.46
CA PHE A 165 2.19 -8.01 -1.82
C PHE A 165 0.86 -8.08 -2.54
N VAL A 166 0.22 -6.92 -2.66
CA VAL A 166 -1.11 -6.80 -3.25
C VAL A 166 -0.96 -6.51 -4.73
N VAL A 167 -1.52 -7.39 -5.53
CA VAL A 167 -1.46 -7.34 -6.99
C VAL A 167 -2.85 -7.20 -7.58
N LYS A 168 -2.90 -6.82 -8.85
CA LYS A 168 -4.13 -6.92 -9.62
C LYS A 168 -4.44 -8.39 -9.92
N PRO A 169 -5.73 -8.76 -10.12
CA PRO A 169 -6.12 -10.16 -10.36
C PRO A 169 -5.37 -10.80 -11.54
N ALA A 170 -5.14 -10.07 -12.64
CA ALA A 170 -4.46 -10.59 -13.81
C ALA A 170 -2.97 -10.93 -13.58
N GLN A 171 -2.33 -10.29 -12.61
CA GLN A 171 -0.92 -10.47 -12.26
C GLN A 171 -0.72 -11.58 -11.22
N TYR A 172 -1.78 -11.95 -10.51
CA TYR A 172 -1.69 -12.82 -9.34
C TYR A 172 -1.02 -14.17 -9.61
N LEU A 173 -1.41 -14.84 -10.70
CA LEU A 173 -0.88 -16.15 -11.07
C LEU A 173 0.56 -16.11 -11.60
N ASN A 174 0.99 -14.94 -12.10
CA ASN A 174 2.30 -14.77 -12.72
C ASN A 174 3.33 -14.16 -11.77
N PHE A 175 2.90 -13.70 -10.60
CA PHE A 175 3.76 -13.01 -9.65
C PHE A 175 4.89 -13.91 -9.14
N ARG A 176 6.10 -13.37 -9.12
CA ARG A 176 7.31 -14.02 -8.64
C ARG A 176 8.08 -13.09 -7.72
N MET A 177 8.55 -13.63 -6.60
CA MET A 177 9.49 -12.93 -5.76
C MET A 177 10.82 -12.77 -6.49
N GLY A 178 11.36 -11.56 -6.48
CA GLY A 178 12.65 -11.21 -7.06
C GLY A 178 13.81 -11.49 -6.11
N HIS A 179 14.82 -10.62 -6.16
CA HIS A 179 15.91 -10.66 -5.19
C HIS A 179 15.40 -10.24 -3.81
N ILE A 180 15.99 -10.81 -2.77
CA ILE A 180 15.64 -10.50 -1.39
C ILE A 180 16.88 -9.92 -0.72
N ASP A 181 16.80 -8.63 -0.41
CA ASP A 181 17.80 -7.89 0.34
C ASP A 181 17.51 -7.97 1.86
N ASP A 182 18.56 -7.83 2.66
CA ASP A 182 18.47 -7.72 4.12
C ASP A 182 17.79 -8.94 4.78
N ARG A 183 18.23 -10.15 4.41
CA ARG A 183 17.76 -11.41 5.02
C ARG A 183 17.83 -11.37 6.55
N ASP A 184 16.91 -12.09 7.19
CA ASP A 184 16.77 -12.27 8.64
C ASP A 184 16.42 -11.01 9.46
N VAL A 185 16.43 -9.79 8.89
CA VAL A 185 16.23 -8.54 9.66
C VAL A 185 14.82 -8.38 10.26
N LEU A 186 13.85 -9.19 9.83
CA LEU A 186 12.50 -9.21 10.40
C LEU A 186 12.36 -10.18 11.58
N GLN A 187 13.24 -11.18 11.70
CA GLN A 187 13.21 -12.18 12.77
C GLN A 187 13.34 -11.55 14.16
N VAL A 188 14.12 -10.47 14.28
CA VAL A 188 14.29 -9.72 15.54
C VAL A 188 13.02 -8.97 15.98
N HIS A 189 12.05 -8.81 15.08
CA HIS A 189 10.76 -8.17 15.36
C HIS A 189 9.63 -9.17 15.53
N ASP A 190 9.67 -10.29 14.82
CA ASP A 190 8.72 -11.38 14.94
C ASP A 190 9.45 -12.71 14.67
N ALA A 191 9.62 -13.51 15.73
CA ALA A 191 10.42 -14.74 15.68
C ALA A 191 9.87 -15.81 14.72
N ARG A 192 8.63 -15.65 14.23
CA ARG A 192 8.05 -16.53 13.21
C ARG A 192 8.64 -16.29 11.82
N TRP A 193 9.22 -15.11 11.57
CA TRP A 193 9.95 -14.83 10.33
C TRP A 193 11.22 -15.67 10.30
N THR A 194 11.14 -16.78 9.58
CA THR A 194 12.21 -17.76 9.37
C THR A 194 12.49 -17.89 7.88
N ARG A 195 13.66 -18.44 7.53
CA ARG A 195 13.97 -18.76 6.14
C ARG A 195 13.13 -19.95 5.64
N PRO A 196 12.74 -19.97 4.35
CA PRO A 196 12.88 -18.89 3.38
C PRO A 196 11.86 -17.76 3.63
N GLU A 197 12.30 -16.50 3.75
CA GLU A 197 11.45 -15.37 4.16
C GLU A 197 10.30 -15.09 3.18
N GLU A 198 10.48 -15.44 1.91
CA GLU A 198 9.42 -15.37 0.90
C GLU A 198 8.18 -16.19 1.26
N SER A 199 8.29 -17.25 2.08
CA SER A 199 7.12 -18.02 2.52
C SER A 199 6.22 -17.25 3.48
N HIS A 200 6.73 -16.18 4.08
CA HIS A 200 5.98 -15.32 5.01
C HIS A 200 5.30 -14.13 4.30
N VAL A 201 5.73 -13.80 3.08
CA VAL A 201 5.10 -12.75 2.27
C VAL A 201 3.82 -13.27 1.64
N ARG A 202 2.71 -12.57 1.89
CA ARG A 202 1.39 -12.93 1.38
C ARG A 202 1.11 -12.19 0.08
N VAL A 203 1.30 -12.86 -1.05
CA VAL A 203 0.86 -12.33 -2.34
C VAL A 203 -0.66 -12.51 -2.44
N ARG A 204 -1.42 -11.44 -2.65
CA ARG A 204 -2.89 -11.50 -2.75
C ARG A 204 -3.42 -10.56 -3.82
N ALA A 205 -4.54 -10.91 -4.44
CA ALA A 205 -5.21 -10.05 -5.39
C ALA A 205 -6.16 -9.07 -4.69
N PHE A 206 -6.16 -7.81 -5.14
CA PHE A 206 -7.17 -6.82 -4.76
C PHE A 206 -8.05 -6.48 -5.97
N GLU A 207 -9.36 -6.52 -5.74
CA GLU A 207 -10.36 -6.07 -6.70
C GLU A 207 -11.12 -4.88 -6.12
N ALA A 208 -11.19 -3.80 -6.90
CA ALA A 208 -12.01 -2.65 -6.57
C ALA A 208 -13.49 -3.03 -6.64
N ALA A 209 -14.35 -2.35 -5.88
CA ALA A 209 -15.79 -2.57 -6.02
C ALA A 209 -16.23 -2.31 -7.47
N PRO A 210 -17.10 -3.16 -8.05
CA PRO A 210 -17.60 -2.92 -9.41
C PRO A 210 -18.30 -1.57 -9.49
N ILE A 211 -18.09 -0.85 -10.58
CA ILE A 211 -18.85 0.37 -10.88
C ILE A 211 -20.29 -0.06 -11.08
N LEU A 212 -21.19 0.32 -10.16
CA LEU A 212 -22.62 0.18 -10.38
C LEU A 212 -23.00 1.19 -11.46
N SER A 213 -23.02 0.74 -12.71
CA SER A 213 -23.65 1.51 -13.79
C SER A 213 -25.15 1.55 -13.50
N PHE A 214 -25.65 2.66 -12.97
CA PHE A 214 -27.06 2.98 -13.09
C PHE A 214 -27.32 3.24 -14.57
N ILE A 215 -28.00 2.28 -15.20
CA ILE A 215 -28.60 2.41 -16.54
C ILE A 215 -29.83 3.29 -16.41
#